data_AF-A0A835AJF1-F1
#
_entry.id   AF-A0A835AJF1-F1
#
_cell.length_a   1.000
_cell.length_b   1.000
_cell.length_c   1.000
_cell.angle_alpha   90.00
_cell.angle_beta   90.00
_cell.angle_gamma   90.00
#
_symmetry.space_group_name_H-M   'P 1'
#
loop_
_entity.id
_entity.type
_entity.pdbx_description
1 polymer ?
#
loop_
_entity_poly.entity_id
_entity_poly.type
_entity_poly.pdbx_seq_one_letter_code
_entity_poly.pdbx_strand_id
1 'polypeptide(L)'
;MSGLYSHNIKPDFFVHEATTSRLAAQLRLRLTRVATEELTVLEELLSHFNPEGGLDHHFLTHRPDKAFSSKEALAAFHGSQSANQLASSIWETHLSNKVKFFGWLLYHGHVNSRAMLHSRHIRSIEDSFCEHCPETLETDEHIFTQCPTAISIWGCLGIDANASNFRYPAHLGQELEIPHQVQTDVMLLLLWHIWKARNAMLFEHKDQTTTETIRRVIVDMEAWQMRYRRLNLYWQAWRDFLLSRL
;
A
#
# COMPACT_ATOMS: atom_id res chain seq x y z
N MET A 1 16.22 -22.70 -2.22
CA MET A 1 16.74 -21.32 -2.41
C MET A 1 18.17 -21.46 -2.85
N SER A 2 18.58 -20.83 -3.97
CA SER A 2 19.97 -20.87 -4.42
C SER A 2 20.89 -20.34 -3.32
N GLY A 3 21.94 -21.10 -2.98
CA GLY A 3 22.96 -20.67 -2.02
C GLY A 3 23.91 -19.61 -2.59
N LEU A 4 23.99 -19.49 -3.92
CA LEU A 4 24.79 -18.53 -4.68
C LEU A 4 24.12 -17.14 -4.72
N TYR A 5 23.91 -16.52 -3.56
CA TYR A 5 23.62 -15.08 -3.49
C TYR A 5 24.93 -14.29 -3.58
N SER A 6 25.38 -14.00 -4.80
CA SER A 6 26.58 -13.19 -5.04
C SER A 6 26.22 -11.83 -5.62
N HIS A 7 26.67 -10.76 -4.96
CA HIS A 7 26.72 -9.44 -5.59
C HIS A 7 27.99 -9.35 -6.44
N ASN A 8 27.85 -8.83 -7.65
CA ASN A 8 29.00 -8.50 -8.47
C ASN A 8 29.80 -7.37 -7.79
N ILE A 9 31.12 -7.51 -7.75
CA ILE A 9 32.02 -6.48 -7.20
C ILE A 9 32.13 -5.31 -8.20
N LYS A 10 31.87 -5.56 -9.49
CA LYS A 10 31.89 -4.57 -10.56
C LYS A 10 30.48 -4.31 -11.10
N PRO A 11 30.02 -3.05 -11.13
CA PRO A 11 28.70 -2.71 -11.66
C PRO A 11 28.59 -2.89 -13.17
N ASP A 12 29.70 -2.78 -13.91
CA ASP A 12 29.74 -2.83 -15.39
C ASP A 12 30.29 -4.17 -15.92
N PHE A 13 30.10 -5.26 -15.18
CA PHE A 13 30.57 -6.57 -15.62
C PHE A 13 29.63 -7.20 -16.63
N PHE A 14 30.13 -7.43 -17.84
CA PHE A 14 29.33 -7.98 -18.94
C PHE A 14 29.37 -9.51 -18.97
N VAL A 15 28.33 -10.13 -19.56
CA VAL A 15 28.26 -11.59 -19.75
C VAL A 15 29.45 -12.10 -20.56
N HIS A 16 29.92 -11.33 -21.56
CA HIS A 16 31.14 -11.65 -22.31
C HIS A 16 32.38 -11.77 -21.41
N GLU A 17 32.56 -10.85 -20.46
CA GLU A 17 33.65 -10.91 -19.48
C GLU A 17 33.45 -12.08 -18.48
N ALA A 18 32.21 -12.42 -18.15
CA ALA A 18 31.87 -13.59 -17.34
C ALA A 18 32.21 -14.92 -18.00
N THR A 19 32.11 -14.99 -19.33
CA THR A 19 32.43 -16.20 -20.10
C THR A 19 33.92 -16.38 -20.36
N THR A 20 34.69 -15.29 -20.30
CA THR A 20 36.14 -15.30 -20.61
C THR A 20 37.03 -15.22 -19.37
N SER A 21 36.48 -14.84 -18.21
CA SER A 21 37.21 -14.72 -16.95
C SER A 21 36.59 -15.59 -15.86
N ARG A 22 37.37 -15.89 -14.80
CA ARG A 22 36.89 -16.73 -13.70
C ARG A 22 35.86 -15.97 -12.86
N LEU A 23 34.62 -16.47 -12.85
CA LEU A 23 33.48 -15.85 -12.18
C LEU A 23 33.74 -15.62 -10.67
N ALA A 24 34.45 -16.55 -10.03
CA ALA A 24 34.89 -16.46 -8.64
C ALA A 24 35.67 -15.17 -8.31
N ALA A 25 36.37 -14.58 -9.29
CA ALA A 25 37.14 -13.35 -9.09
C ALA A 25 36.30 -12.07 -9.14
N GLN A 26 35.05 -12.17 -9.63
CA GLN A 26 34.18 -11.02 -9.88
C GLN A 26 32.96 -10.99 -8.94
N LEU A 27 32.67 -12.12 -8.30
CA LEU A 27 31.57 -12.27 -7.35
C LEU A 27 32.06 -12.12 -5.91
N ARG A 28 31.27 -11.45 -5.07
CA ARG A 28 31.40 -11.63 -3.61
C ARG A 28 30.85 -13.00 -3.23
N LEU A 29 31.74 -13.97 -3.09
CA LEU A 29 31.39 -15.34 -2.72
C LEU A 29 31.05 -15.44 -1.23
N ARG A 30 29.86 -15.97 -0.93
CA ARG A 30 29.60 -16.63 0.36
C ARG A 30 29.90 -18.11 0.18
N LEU A 31 31.09 -18.55 0.58
CA LEU A 31 31.58 -19.93 0.40
C LEU A 31 30.90 -20.93 1.35
N THR A 32 29.57 -20.98 1.34
CA THR A 32 28.83 -22.09 1.92
C THR A 32 28.98 -23.32 1.02
N ARG A 33 28.86 -24.53 1.56
CA ARG A 33 28.98 -25.76 0.77
C ARG A 33 28.04 -25.76 -0.45
N VAL A 34 26.79 -25.32 -0.23
CA VAL A 34 25.76 -25.19 -1.27
C VAL A 34 26.18 -24.18 -2.35
N ALA A 35 26.71 -23.02 -1.97
CA ALA A 35 27.17 -22.02 -2.94
C ALA A 35 28.39 -22.49 -3.75
N THR A 36 29.29 -23.29 -3.15
CA THR A 36 30.43 -23.88 -3.85
C THR A 36 29.98 -24.92 -4.88
N GLU A 37 29.02 -25.77 -4.52
CA GLU A 37 28.39 -26.73 -5.45
C GLU A 37 27.70 -26.00 -6.61
N GLU A 38 26.91 -24.96 -6.33
CA GLU A 38 26.22 -24.15 -7.35
C GLU A 38 27.19 -23.37 -8.26
N LEU A 39 28.28 -22.80 -7.70
CA LEU A 39 29.31 -22.13 -8.50
C LEU A 39 29.99 -23.10 -9.46
N THR A 40 30.26 -24.34 -9.01
CA THR A 40 30.90 -25.37 -9.83
C THR A 40 30.02 -25.72 -11.03
N VAL A 41 28.71 -25.93 -10.80
CA VAL A 41 27.73 -26.17 -11.87
C VAL A 41 27.67 -25.00 -12.85
N LEU A 42 27.68 -23.76 -12.34
CA LEU A 42 27.64 -22.57 -13.19
C LEU A 42 28.91 -22.40 -14.04
N GLU A 43 30.10 -22.63 -13.46
CA GLU A 43 31.37 -22.59 -14.20
C GLU A 43 31.41 -23.68 -15.30
N GLU A 44 30.87 -24.87 -15.02
CA GLU A 44 30.73 -25.93 -16.02
C GLU A 44 29.78 -25.52 -17.15
N LEU A 45 28.61 -24.96 -16.85
CA LEU A 45 27.66 -24.48 -17.86
C LEU A 45 28.26 -23.36 -18.74
N LEU A 46 28.96 -22.41 -18.13
CA LEU A 46 29.62 -21.31 -18.84
C LEU A 46 30.76 -21.80 -19.74
N SER A 47 31.48 -22.88 -19.36
CA SER A 47 32.56 -23.44 -20.19
C SER A 47 32.08 -23.98 -21.54
N HIS A 48 30.80 -24.32 -21.66
CA HIS A 48 30.17 -24.79 -22.89
C HIS A 48 29.46 -23.67 -23.67
N PHE A 49 29.40 -22.45 -23.12
CA PHE A 49 28.72 -21.33 -23.73
C PHE A 49 29.70 -20.48 -24.55
N ASN A 50 29.51 -20.44 -25.86
CA ASN A 50 30.22 -19.52 -26.74
C ASN A 50 29.29 -18.38 -27.14
N PRO A 51 29.56 -17.13 -26.72
CA PRO A 51 28.75 -16.00 -27.14
C PRO A 51 28.85 -15.82 -28.66
N GLU A 52 27.71 -15.74 -29.33
CA GLU A 52 27.67 -15.29 -30.72
C GLU A 52 28.11 -13.83 -30.78
N GLY A 53 29.03 -13.50 -31.69
CA GLY A 53 29.48 -12.11 -31.85
C GLY A 53 28.34 -11.22 -32.35
N GLY A 54 28.10 -10.10 -31.68
CA GLY A 54 27.04 -9.15 -32.03
C GLY A 54 26.74 -8.16 -30.91
N LEU A 55 25.84 -7.22 -31.17
CA LEU A 55 25.25 -6.38 -30.12
C LEU A 55 24.15 -7.18 -29.41
N ASP A 56 24.00 -6.96 -28.11
CA ASP A 56 22.91 -7.58 -27.34
C ASP A 56 21.54 -7.18 -27.93
N HIS A 57 20.71 -8.18 -28.22
CA HIS A 57 19.34 -7.98 -28.70
C HIS A 57 18.35 -8.37 -27.61
N HIS A 58 17.58 -7.38 -27.14
CA HIS A 58 16.44 -7.63 -26.27
C HIS A 58 15.20 -7.96 -27.11
N PHE A 59 14.45 -8.97 -26.70
CA PHE A 59 13.17 -9.33 -27.30
C PHE A 59 12.22 -9.86 -26.23
N LEU A 60 10.93 -9.87 -26.54
CA LEU A 60 9.91 -10.46 -25.69
C LEU A 60 9.69 -11.91 -26.13
N THR A 61 9.74 -12.88 -25.21
CA THR A 61 9.61 -14.32 -25.54
C THR A 61 8.33 -14.67 -26.28
N HIS A 62 7.25 -13.94 -26.03
CA HIS A 62 5.96 -14.12 -26.73
C HIS A 62 5.92 -13.48 -28.12
N ARG A 63 6.90 -12.61 -28.46
CA ARG A 63 7.01 -11.78 -29.68
C ARG A 63 8.50 -11.58 -30.06
N PRO A 64 9.23 -12.64 -30.43
CA PRO A 64 10.67 -12.57 -30.69
C PRO A 64 11.02 -11.79 -31.98
N ASP A 65 10.05 -11.61 -32.85
CA ASP A 65 10.13 -10.93 -34.15
C ASP A 65 10.09 -9.39 -34.06
N LYS A 66 9.75 -8.85 -32.88
CA LYS A 66 9.66 -7.40 -32.66
C LYS A 66 10.81 -6.89 -31.80
N ALA A 67 11.29 -5.70 -32.15
CA ALA A 67 12.20 -4.94 -31.31
C ALA A 67 11.58 -4.74 -29.92
N PHE A 68 12.38 -4.98 -28.87
CA PHE A 68 11.92 -4.82 -27.49
C PHE A 68 11.34 -3.43 -27.24
N SER A 69 10.20 -3.40 -26.57
CA SER A 69 9.57 -2.19 -26.06
C SER A 69 9.17 -2.39 -24.61
N SER A 70 9.63 -1.52 -23.71
CA SER A 70 9.21 -1.51 -22.31
C SER A 70 7.69 -1.39 -22.17
N LYS A 71 7.01 -0.72 -23.13
CA LYS A 71 5.55 -0.62 -23.17
C LYS A 71 4.88 -1.97 -23.43
N GLU A 72 5.38 -2.73 -24.41
CA GLU A 72 4.85 -4.07 -24.72
C GLU A 72 5.19 -5.07 -23.61
N ALA A 73 6.39 -4.98 -23.03
CA ALA A 73 6.79 -5.77 -21.87
C ALA A 73 5.82 -5.55 -20.71
N LEU A 74 5.57 -4.28 -20.37
CA LEU A 74 4.63 -3.90 -19.32
C LEU A 74 3.21 -4.40 -19.61
N ALA A 75 2.73 -4.27 -20.84
CA ALA A 75 1.42 -4.79 -21.24
C ALA A 75 1.32 -6.32 -21.10
N ALA A 76 2.37 -7.05 -21.44
CA ALA A 76 2.43 -8.50 -21.27
C ALA A 76 2.47 -8.92 -19.79
N PHE A 77 3.17 -8.16 -18.93
CA PHE A 77 3.20 -8.39 -17.48
C PHE A 77 1.86 -8.10 -16.81
N HIS A 78 1.17 -7.03 -17.22
CA HIS A 78 -0.08 -6.63 -16.59
C HIS A 78 -1.29 -7.43 -17.09
N GLY A 79 -1.17 -8.16 -18.21
CA GLY A 79 -2.30 -8.80 -18.87
C GLY A 79 -3.44 -7.81 -19.14
N SER A 80 -4.60 -8.29 -19.60
CA SER A 80 -5.81 -7.47 -19.57
C SER A 80 -6.32 -7.34 -18.12
N GLN A 81 -5.55 -6.76 -17.20
CA GLN A 81 -6.12 -6.32 -15.93
C GLN A 81 -7.13 -5.22 -16.27
N SER A 82 -8.41 -5.55 -16.13
CA SER A 82 -9.44 -4.54 -16.03
C SER A 82 -9.00 -3.55 -14.96
N ALA A 83 -8.85 -2.27 -15.31
CA ALA A 83 -8.54 -1.23 -14.34
C ALA A 83 -9.46 -1.43 -13.14
N ASN A 84 -8.86 -1.66 -11.97
CA ASN A 84 -9.63 -1.93 -10.77
C ASN A 84 -10.39 -0.65 -10.41
N GLN A 85 -11.67 -0.59 -10.75
CA GLN A 85 -12.51 0.62 -10.63
C GLN A 85 -12.47 1.21 -9.22
N LEU A 86 -12.25 0.35 -8.21
CA LEU A 86 -12.20 0.70 -6.80
C LEU A 86 -10.85 1.33 -6.40
N ALA A 87 -9.76 0.91 -7.05
CA ALA A 87 -8.49 1.61 -6.93
C ALA A 87 -8.57 3.01 -7.57
N SER A 88 -9.19 3.09 -8.76
CA SER A 88 -9.36 4.36 -9.48
C SER A 88 -10.15 5.38 -8.66
N SER A 89 -11.21 4.96 -7.97
CA SER A 89 -12.05 5.88 -7.17
C SER A 89 -11.28 6.60 -6.06
N ILE A 90 -10.25 5.98 -5.46
CA ILE A 90 -9.38 6.63 -4.47
C ILE A 90 -8.58 7.77 -5.12
N TRP A 91 -8.04 7.52 -6.30
CA TRP A 91 -7.19 8.48 -7.01
C TRP A 91 -7.98 9.61 -7.68
N GLU A 92 -9.25 9.37 -8.01
CA GLU A 92 -10.19 10.36 -8.57
C GLU A 92 -10.68 11.40 -7.56
N THR A 93 -10.54 11.15 -6.25
CA THR A 93 -10.92 12.10 -5.20
C THR A 93 -10.21 13.46 -5.30
N HIS A 94 -10.78 14.51 -4.72
CA HIS A 94 -10.17 15.85 -4.65
C HIS A 94 -9.29 16.06 -3.41
N LEU A 95 -9.04 14.98 -2.67
CA LEU A 95 -8.23 14.95 -1.45
C LEU A 95 -6.73 15.17 -1.74
N SER A 96 -5.97 15.47 -0.68
CA SER A 96 -4.50 15.56 -0.80
C SER A 96 -3.89 14.19 -1.10
N ASN A 97 -2.74 14.17 -1.79
CA ASN A 97 -2.03 12.93 -2.10
C ASN A 97 -1.70 12.10 -0.84
N LYS A 98 -1.45 12.75 0.31
CA LYS A 98 -1.22 12.06 1.58
C LYS A 98 -2.40 11.17 1.98
N VAL A 99 -3.64 11.67 1.84
CA VAL A 99 -4.85 10.90 2.15
C VAL A 99 -5.10 9.84 1.08
N LYS A 100 -4.85 10.14 -0.20
CA LYS A 100 -4.96 9.15 -1.29
C LYS A 100 -4.01 7.97 -1.11
N PHE A 101 -2.74 8.23 -0.77
CA PHE A 101 -1.76 7.19 -0.47
C PHE A 101 -2.16 6.36 0.76
N PHE A 102 -2.70 7.00 1.79
CA PHE A 102 -3.28 6.28 2.92
C PHE A 102 -4.43 5.36 2.48
N GLY A 103 -5.39 5.88 1.70
CA GLY A 103 -6.50 5.09 1.16
C GLY A 103 -6.01 3.91 0.31
N TRP A 104 -4.98 4.12 -0.51
CA TRP A 104 -4.33 3.06 -1.29
C TRP A 104 -3.71 1.96 -0.41
N LEU A 105 -3.00 2.34 0.65
CA LEU A 105 -2.47 1.37 1.61
C LEU A 105 -3.60 0.63 2.33
N LEU A 106 -4.68 1.32 2.69
CA LEU A 106 -5.85 0.73 3.33
C LEU A 106 -6.53 -0.30 2.44
N TYR A 107 -6.72 0.05 1.16
CA TYR A 107 -7.28 -0.82 0.13
C TYR A 107 -6.54 -2.16 0.04
N HIS A 108 -5.21 -2.13 0.10
CA HIS A 108 -4.36 -3.33 0.08
C HIS A 108 -4.20 -4.01 1.44
N GLY A 109 -4.79 -3.49 2.53
CA GLY A 109 -4.54 -3.99 3.88
C GLY A 109 -3.09 -3.82 4.33
N HIS A 110 -2.40 -2.79 3.81
CA HIS A 110 -0.97 -2.54 4.01
C HIS A 110 -0.69 -1.35 4.94
N VAL A 111 -1.70 -0.85 5.66
CA VAL A 111 -1.50 0.14 6.72
C VAL A 111 -0.64 -0.46 7.84
N ASN A 112 0.20 0.37 8.48
CA ASN A 112 1.15 -0.09 9.50
C ASN A 112 0.48 -0.29 10.88
N SER A 113 -0.55 -1.15 10.93
CA SER A 113 -1.12 -1.63 12.19
C SER A 113 -0.05 -2.41 12.99
N ARG A 114 -0.19 -2.52 14.32
CA ARG A 114 0.81 -3.26 15.10
C ARG A 114 0.84 -4.74 14.71
N ALA A 115 -0.32 -5.34 14.42
CA ALA A 115 -0.42 -6.70 13.89
C ALA A 115 0.34 -6.87 12.57
N MET A 116 0.24 -5.91 11.64
CA MET A 116 0.97 -5.92 10.37
C MET A 116 2.49 -5.85 10.60
N LEU A 117 2.94 -5.01 11.53
CA LEU A 117 4.36 -4.91 11.87
C LEU A 117 4.90 -6.20 12.50
N HIS A 118 4.11 -6.86 13.35
CA HIS A 118 4.46 -8.18 13.88
C HIS A 118 4.54 -9.25 12.79
N SER A 119 3.58 -9.29 11.86
CA SER A 119 3.63 -10.24 10.72
C SER A 119 4.89 -10.07 9.84
N ARG A 120 5.50 -8.88 9.88
CA ARG A 120 6.75 -8.54 9.18
C ARG A 120 7.99 -8.73 10.05
N HIS A 121 7.86 -9.32 11.24
CA HIS A 121 8.94 -9.53 12.22
C HIS A 121 9.62 -8.22 12.67
N ILE A 122 8.91 -7.10 12.63
CA ILE A 122 9.41 -5.77 13.06
C ILE A 122 9.12 -5.53 14.55
N ARG A 123 8.08 -6.17 15.09
CA ARG A 123 7.57 -5.98 16.45
C ARG A 123 7.24 -7.33 17.08
N SER A 124 7.37 -7.46 18.39
CA SER A 124 6.97 -8.66 19.13
C SER A 124 5.46 -8.77 19.30
N ILE A 125 4.97 -9.94 19.71
CA ILE A 125 3.52 -10.17 19.87
C ILE A 125 2.96 -9.37 21.05
N GLU A 126 3.70 -9.28 22.15
CA GLU A 126 3.33 -8.53 23.35
C GLU A 126 3.13 -7.04 23.09
N ASP A 127 3.86 -6.47 22.12
CA ASP A 127 3.71 -5.06 21.73
C ASP A 127 2.62 -4.85 20.67
N SER A 128 1.92 -5.91 20.24
CA SER A 128 1.03 -5.88 19.08
C SER A 128 -0.46 -5.70 19.39
N PHE A 129 -0.80 -5.55 20.65
CA PHE A 129 -2.16 -5.29 21.13
C PHE A 129 -2.54 -3.82 21.01
N CYS A 130 -3.84 -3.53 20.96
CA CYS A 130 -4.36 -2.17 20.88
C CYS A 130 -4.19 -1.44 22.21
N GLU A 131 -3.85 -0.15 22.18
CA GLU A 131 -3.76 0.69 23.40
C GLU A 131 -5.09 0.82 24.13
N HIS A 132 -6.22 0.85 23.40
CA HIS A 132 -7.55 0.94 24.00
C HIS A 132 -8.15 -0.43 24.34
N CYS A 133 -7.65 -1.49 23.70
CA CYS A 133 -8.12 -2.86 23.89
C CYS A 133 -6.92 -3.79 24.15
N PRO A 134 -6.42 -3.83 25.40
CA PRO A 134 -5.16 -4.53 25.73
C PRO A 134 -5.15 -6.03 25.41
N GLU A 135 -6.33 -6.66 25.33
CA GLU A 135 -6.48 -8.09 25.03
C GLU A 135 -6.77 -8.37 23.56
N THR A 136 -6.87 -7.33 22.72
CA THR A 136 -7.19 -7.47 21.29
C THR A 136 -5.99 -7.07 20.43
N LEU A 137 -5.61 -7.96 19.51
CA LEU A 137 -4.55 -7.69 18.54
C LEU A 137 -4.96 -6.52 17.64
N GLU A 138 -4.06 -5.55 17.47
CA GLU A 138 -4.37 -4.34 16.71
C GLU A 138 -4.23 -4.57 15.20
N THR A 139 -5.27 -5.16 14.59
CA THR A 139 -5.42 -5.30 13.14
C THR A 139 -5.99 -4.03 12.51
N ASP A 140 -5.94 -3.90 11.18
CA ASP A 140 -6.59 -2.78 10.50
C ASP A 140 -8.12 -2.81 10.68
N GLU A 141 -8.73 -3.99 10.60
CA GLU A 141 -10.14 -4.20 10.91
C GLU A 141 -10.48 -3.73 12.33
N HIS A 142 -9.66 -4.09 13.32
CA HIS A 142 -9.85 -3.62 14.68
C HIS A 142 -9.78 -2.09 14.76
N ILE A 143 -8.74 -1.49 14.19
CA ILE A 143 -8.54 -0.03 14.20
C ILE A 143 -9.74 0.72 13.60
N PHE A 144 -10.27 0.24 12.47
CA PHE A 144 -11.28 0.99 11.71
C PHE A 144 -12.72 0.62 12.02
N THR A 145 -13.01 -0.52 12.67
CA THR A 145 -14.40 -0.99 12.82
C THR A 145 -14.75 -1.50 14.21
N GLN A 146 -13.80 -2.09 14.95
CA GLN A 146 -14.09 -2.78 16.23
C GLN A 146 -13.53 -2.06 17.46
N CYS A 147 -12.56 -1.17 17.30
CA CYS A 147 -11.98 -0.40 18.40
C CYS A 147 -13.03 0.56 18.98
N PRO A 148 -13.12 0.74 20.31
CA PRO A 148 -14.06 1.67 20.95
C PRO A 148 -14.06 3.08 20.36
N THR A 149 -12.88 3.57 19.96
CA THR A 149 -12.74 4.87 19.27
C THR A 149 -13.49 4.88 17.95
N ALA A 150 -13.30 3.86 17.11
CA ALA A 150 -13.97 3.75 15.82
C ALA A 150 -15.48 3.52 15.98
N ILE A 151 -15.89 2.60 16.87
CA ILE A 151 -17.30 2.33 17.17
C ILE A 151 -18.01 3.62 17.60
N SER A 152 -17.39 4.41 18.47
CA SER A 152 -17.99 5.67 18.94
C SER A 152 -18.17 6.69 17.80
N ILE A 153 -17.19 6.80 16.89
CA ILE A 153 -17.26 7.68 15.74
C ILE A 153 -18.35 7.23 14.77
N TRP A 154 -18.36 5.96 14.37
CA TRP A 154 -19.36 5.43 13.45
C TRP A 154 -20.77 5.49 14.04
N GLY A 155 -20.92 5.14 15.32
CA GLY A 155 -22.20 5.24 16.03
C GLY A 155 -22.71 6.67 16.13
N CYS A 156 -21.84 7.66 16.36
CA CYS A 156 -22.19 9.09 16.35
C CYS A 156 -22.69 9.55 14.96
N LEU A 157 -22.13 8.98 13.89
CA LEU A 157 -22.55 9.28 12.52
C LEU A 157 -23.74 8.43 12.06
N GLY A 158 -24.12 7.39 12.80
CA GLY A 158 -25.15 6.43 12.37
C GLY A 158 -24.70 5.60 11.17
N ILE A 159 -23.41 5.27 11.10
CA ILE A 159 -22.83 4.44 10.03
C ILE A 159 -22.52 3.05 10.58
N ASP A 160 -22.90 2.00 9.86
CA ASP A 160 -22.51 0.62 10.16
C ASP A 160 -21.26 0.22 9.37
N ALA A 161 -20.09 0.49 9.96
CA ALA A 161 -18.81 0.14 9.38
C ALA A 161 -18.47 -1.36 9.48
N ASN A 162 -19.21 -2.15 10.27
CA ASN A 162 -19.01 -3.60 10.36
C ASN A 162 -19.76 -4.34 9.25
N ALA A 163 -20.95 -3.86 8.88
CA ALA A 163 -21.71 -4.39 7.74
C ALA A 163 -21.08 -4.02 6.38
N SER A 164 -20.26 -2.98 6.37
CA SER A 164 -19.63 -2.43 5.17
C SER A 164 -18.15 -2.79 5.09
N ASN A 165 -17.63 -3.02 3.88
CA ASN A 165 -16.19 -3.23 3.73
C ASN A 165 -15.45 -1.90 3.76
N PHE A 166 -14.89 -1.51 4.91
CA PHE A 166 -14.19 -0.23 5.11
C PHE A 166 -13.01 0.00 4.16
N ARG A 167 -12.44 -1.07 3.56
CA ARG A 167 -11.39 -0.96 2.53
C ARG A 167 -11.91 -0.39 1.20
N TYR A 168 -13.24 -0.27 1.08
CA TYR A 168 -13.95 0.33 -0.04
C TYR A 168 -14.77 1.52 0.50
N PRO A 169 -14.17 2.72 0.63
CA PRO A 169 -14.83 3.89 1.21
C PRO A 169 -16.15 4.27 0.51
N ALA A 170 -16.29 3.95 -0.77
CA ALA A 170 -17.54 4.13 -1.51
C ALA A 170 -18.72 3.31 -0.97
N HIS A 171 -18.47 2.22 -0.22
CA HIS A 171 -19.52 1.39 0.37
C HIS A 171 -19.89 1.81 1.79
N LEU A 172 -19.12 2.69 2.45
CA LEU A 172 -19.42 3.17 3.80
C LEU A 172 -20.47 4.27 3.78
N GLY A 173 -21.48 4.21 4.66
CA GLY A 173 -22.50 5.25 4.82
C GLY A 173 -23.51 5.30 3.68
N GLN A 174 -23.75 4.17 3.01
CA GLN A 174 -24.79 4.03 1.97
C GLN A 174 -26.21 4.13 2.54
N GLU A 175 -26.36 3.85 3.83
CA GLU A 175 -27.56 4.01 4.63
C GLU A 175 -27.92 5.48 4.92
N LEU A 176 -27.01 6.42 4.66
CA LEU A 176 -27.25 7.84 4.90
C LEU A 176 -27.97 8.48 3.71
N GLU A 177 -29.04 9.24 3.99
CA GLU A 177 -29.78 10.02 3.00
C GLU A 177 -29.04 11.33 2.63
N ILE A 178 -27.77 11.21 2.21
CA ILE A 178 -26.87 12.31 1.85
C ILE A 178 -26.33 12.07 0.43
N PRO A 179 -26.15 13.11 -0.40
CA PRO A 179 -25.64 12.92 -1.77
C PRO A 179 -24.27 12.23 -1.83
N HIS A 180 -24.18 11.18 -2.65
CA HIS A 180 -23.01 10.28 -2.72
C HIS A 180 -21.80 10.83 -3.51
N GLN A 181 -21.92 11.98 -4.21
CA GLN A 181 -20.93 12.49 -5.17
C GLN A 181 -19.54 12.77 -4.56
N VAL A 182 -19.48 13.04 -3.25
CA VAL A 182 -18.24 13.27 -2.50
C VAL A 182 -18.10 12.30 -1.32
N GLN A 183 -18.90 11.23 -1.28
CA GLN A 183 -18.91 10.29 -0.17
C GLN A 183 -17.56 9.59 -0.02
N THR A 184 -16.96 9.11 -1.11
CA THR A 184 -15.63 8.49 -1.07
C THR A 184 -14.60 9.42 -0.43
N ASP A 185 -14.63 10.71 -0.77
CA ASP A 185 -13.75 11.73 -0.21
C ASP A 185 -13.97 11.91 1.31
N VAL A 186 -15.22 11.98 1.75
CA VAL A 186 -15.57 12.17 3.17
C VAL A 186 -15.28 10.90 3.99
N MET A 187 -15.57 9.72 3.45
CA MET A 187 -15.27 8.44 4.11
C MET A 187 -13.76 8.22 4.24
N LEU A 188 -12.98 8.56 3.21
CA LEU A 188 -11.51 8.54 3.29
C LEU A 188 -10.98 9.53 4.33
N LEU A 189 -11.58 10.72 4.46
CA LEU A 189 -11.24 11.66 5.52
C LEU A 189 -11.54 11.10 6.92
N LEU A 190 -12.71 10.49 7.13
CA LEU A 190 -13.09 9.87 8.40
C LEU A 190 -12.09 8.77 8.78
N LEU A 191 -11.82 7.83 7.88
CA LEU A 191 -10.83 6.77 8.06
C LEU A 191 -9.43 7.35 8.35
N TRP A 192 -9.04 8.41 7.64
CA TRP A 192 -7.77 9.09 7.86
C TRP A 192 -7.67 9.71 9.26
N HIS A 193 -8.74 10.32 9.78
CA HIS A 193 -8.75 10.90 11.11
C HIS A 193 -8.85 9.85 12.22
N ILE A 194 -9.54 8.72 12.00
CA ILE A 194 -9.48 7.55 12.90
C ILE A 194 -8.03 7.04 13.00
N TRP A 195 -7.34 6.90 11.87
CA TRP A 195 -5.94 6.51 11.83
C TRP A 195 -5.04 7.50 12.57
N LYS A 196 -5.27 8.81 12.41
CA LYS A 196 -4.53 9.85 13.14
C LYS A 196 -4.81 9.83 14.65
N ALA A 197 -6.05 9.60 15.08
CA ALA A 197 -6.40 9.47 16.48
C ALA A 197 -5.64 8.30 17.14
N ARG A 198 -5.65 7.13 16.48
CA ARG A 198 -4.85 5.97 16.90
C ARG A 198 -3.35 6.30 16.99
N ASN A 199 -2.80 7.00 16.00
CA ASN A 199 -1.38 7.38 16.04
C ASN A 199 -1.07 8.40 17.16
N ALA A 200 -1.97 9.34 17.42
CA ALA A 200 -1.81 10.30 18.51
C ALA A 200 -1.82 9.60 19.88
N MET A 201 -2.68 8.60 20.07
CA MET A 201 -2.67 7.77 21.27
C MET A 201 -1.33 7.02 21.41
N LEU A 202 -0.85 6.42 20.31
CA LEU A 202 0.36 5.60 20.33
C LEU A 202 1.67 6.38 20.54
N PHE A 203 1.81 7.52 19.87
CA PHE A 203 3.09 8.25 19.83
C PHE A 203 3.10 9.48 20.72
N GLU A 204 1.94 10.00 21.10
CA GLU A 204 1.80 11.21 21.91
C GLU A 204 1.02 10.98 23.21
N HIS A 205 0.49 9.78 23.45
CA HIS A 205 -0.41 9.47 24.57
C HIS A 205 -1.61 10.41 24.66
N LYS A 206 -2.11 10.86 23.51
CA LYS A 206 -3.28 11.73 23.40
C LYS A 206 -4.47 10.93 22.91
N ASP A 207 -5.40 10.69 23.82
CA ASP A 207 -6.70 10.11 23.49
C ASP A 207 -7.62 11.17 22.87
N GLN A 208 -7.97 11.00 21.60
CA GLN A 208 -8.82 11.93 20.87
C GLN A 208 -10.27 11.50 20.99
N THR A 209 -11.11 12.40 21.49
CA THR A 209 -12.55 12.15 21.57
C THR A 209 -13.20 12.06 20.18
N THR A 210 -14.35 11.39 20.11
CA THR A 210 -15.20 11.35 18.91
C THR A 210 -15.47 12.74 18.34
N THR A 211 -15.89 13.68 19.21
CA THR A 211 -16.19 15.06 18.84
C THR A 211 -14.96 15.80 18.31
N GLU A 212 -13.78 15.60 18.91
CA GLU A 212 -12.54 16.18 18.40
C GLU A 212 -12.17 15.62 17.02
N THR A 213 -12.33 14.31 16.82
CA THR A 213 -12.05 13.65 15.54
C THR A 213 -12.95 14.18 14.43
N ILE A 214 -14.26 14.30 14.68
CA ILE A 214 -15.23 14.86 13.72
C ILE A 214 -14.94 16.35 13.45
N ARG A 215 -14.62 17.15 14.47
CA ARG A 215 -14.20 18.56 14.28
C ARG A 215 -12.98 18.68 13.38
N ARG A 216 -11.98 17.81 13.55
CA ARG A 216 -10.78 17.81 12.70
C ARG A 216 -11.10 17.45 11.24
N VAL A 217 -12.08 16.58 10.99
CA VAL A 217 -12.59 16.31 9.64
C VAL A 217 -13.20 17.57 9.04
N ILE A 218 -14.08 18.26 9.78
CA ILE A 218 -14.73 19.50 9.33
C ILE A 218 -13.70 20.60 9.02
N VAL A 219 -12.67 20.75 9.87
CA VAL A 219 -11.58 21.71 9.63
C VAL A 219 -10.84 21.40 8.31
N ASP A 220 -10.53 20.13 8.04
CA ASP A 220 -9.93 19.74 6.75
C ASP A 220 -10.91 20.00 5.59
N MET A 221 -12.22 19.81 5.80
CA MET A 221 -13.23 20.09 4.80
C MET A 221 -13.33 21.57 4.43
N GLU A 222 -13.28 22.45 5.43
CA GLU A 222 -13.25 23.91 5.24
C GLU A 222 -11.97 24.34 4.53
N ALA A 223 -10.82 23.83 4.98
CA ALA A 223 -9.52 24.15 4.37
C ALA A 223 -9.45 23.74 2.89
N TRP A 224 -10.16 22.69 2.48
CA TRP A 224 -10.13 22.17 1.10
C TRP A 224 -11.37 22.52 0.28
N GLN A 225 -12.29 23.33 0.80
CA GLN A 225 -13.54 23.71 0.12
C GLN A 225 -13.30 24.19 -1.33
N MET A 226 -12.22 24.93 -1.57
CA MET A 226 -11.87 25.45 -2.90
C MET A 226 -11.57 24.37 -3.94
N ARG A 227 -11.27 23.13 -3.54
CA ARG A 227 -11.08 21.99 -4.46
C ARG A 227 -12.40 21.42 -4.96
N TYR A 228 -13.50 21.68 -4.24
CA TYR A 228 -14.82 21.15 -4.51
C TYR A 228 -15.78 22.19 -5.13
N ARG A 229 -15.29 23.24 -5.80
CA ARG A 229 -16.15 24.32 -6.33
C ARG A 229 -17.35 23.81 -7.16
N ARG A 230 -17.16 22.81 -8.00
CA ARG A 230 -18.21 22.19 -8.83
C ARG A 230 -19.10 21.20 -8.05
N LEU A 231 -18.65 20.76 -6.89
CA LEU A 231 -19.31 19.80 -6.00
C LEU A 231 -19.71 20.44 -4.67
N ASN A 232 -19.72 21.78 -4.58
CA ASN A 232 -19.79 22.50 -3.31
C ASN A 232 -21.10 22.21 -2.56
N LEU A 233 -22.22 22.05 -3.29
CA LEU A 233 -23.50 21.67 -2.69
C LEU A 233 -23.40 20.34 -1.93
N TYR A 234 -22.78 19.33 -2.54
CA TYR A 234 -22.59 18.01 -1.92
C TYR A 234 -21.58 18.08 -0.77
N TRP A 235 -20.51 18.85 -0.94
CA TRP A 235 -19.50 19.06 0.10
C TRP A 235 -20.08 19.74 1.34
N GLN A 236 -20.92 20.77 1.15
CA GLN A 236 -21.62 21.43 2.26
C GLN A 236 -22.64 20.50 2.92
N ALA A 237 -23.40 19.72 2.16
CA ALA A 237 -24.35 18.76 2.73
C ALA A 237 -23.67 17.78 3.69
N TRP A 238 -22.52 17.23 3.31
CA TRP A 238 -21.72 16.39 4.20
C TRP A 238 -21.15 17.14 5.40
N ARG A 239 -20.65 18.37 5.20
CA ARG A 239 -20.13 19.21 6.30
C ARG A 239 -21.21 19.51 7.34
N ASP A 240 -22.40 19.90 6.88
CA ASP A 240 -23.55 20.24 7.73
C ASP A 240 -24.06 19.00 8.47
N PHE A 241 -24.06 17.84 7.82
CA PHE A 241 -24.33 16.56 8.48
C PHE A 241 -23.33 16.30 9.61
N LEU A 242 -22.01 16.40 9.36
CA LEU A 242 -21.01 16.18 10.40
C LEU A 242 -21.16 17.18 11.56
N LEU A 243 -21.46 18.45 11.26
CA LEU A 243 -21.74 19.47 12.27
C LEU A 243 -22.97 19.14 13.11
N SER A 244 -24.01 18.55 12.52
CA SER A 244 -25.24 18.14 13.24
C SER A 244 -25.03 16.99 14.24
N ARG A 245 -23.85 16.36 14.22
CA ARG A 245 -23.47 15.26 15.13
C ARG A 245 -22.52 15.70 16.26
N LEU A 246 -22.13 16.98 16.30
CA LEU A 246 -21.31 17.58 17.37
C LEU A 246 -22.15 18.12 18.53
#